data_AF-A0A9C9KR71-F1
#
_entry.id   AF-A0A9C9KR71-F1
#
_cell.length_a   1.000
_cell.length_b   1.000
_cell.length_c   1.000
_cell.angle_alpha   90.00
_cell.angle_beta   90.00
_cell.angle_gamma   90.00
#
_symmetry.space_group_name_H-M   'P 1'
#
loop_
_entity.id
_entity.type
_entity.pdbx_description
1 polymer ?
#
loop_
_entity_poly.entity_id
_entity_poly.type
_entity_poly.pdbx_seq_one_letter_code
_entity_poly.pdbx_strand_id
1 'polypeptide(L)'
;MPCPTNTEIQKGEPFFEKVLAGFSAKFSSLSPGISNTSCISKSLLVKHLISIRDELEFPGYRRISGKRILLHLVRSKIVHSITTLDPKSGQAQDKFYLLGFTSNESMVDPIELLQALVPEGVICYFTALEFYGLTTQIPGHHHVAKLIKSPLTAVSKGGDSKKYTGKNRLFDPLGNKKFIYEDIPFYITARAENLVPGIKVRFLNEKIKFRITTLEQTLIDTLHKPLSCGGSSVVFEAWQNAKVKIKNDAFLECLQKINSIPLSSRVGYMLHIMNYTIKGDLSDYLNSVKNSINKDKPELATSLLPGFDYHQINQEWFVRVP
;
A
#
# COMPACT_ATOMS: atom_id res chain seq x y z
N MET A 1 19.95 -43.49 -14.68
CA MET A 1 18.90 -42.92 -13.79
C MET A 1 17.66 -43.78 -13.94
N PRO A 2 17.08 -44.36 -12.88
CA PRO A 2 15.87 -45.15 -13.04
C PRO A 2 14.66 -44.22 -13.21
N CYS A 3 13.85 -44.50 -14.24
CA CYS A 3 12.50 -43.94 -14.36
C CYS A 3 11.68 -44.30 -13.11
N PRO A 4 10.85 -43.39 -12.58
CA PRO A 4 9.89 -43.77 -11.53
C PRO A 4 8.94 -44.83 -12.10
N THR A 5 8.73 -45.91 -11.35
CA THR A 5 7.80 -46.99 -11.71
C THR A 5 6.34 -46.51 -11.60
N ASN A 6 5.48 -46.99 -12.52
CA ASN A 6 4.05 -46.65 -12.64
C ASN A 6 3.24 -46.75 -11.34
N THR A 7 3.71 -47.49 -10.35
CA THR A 7 3.06 -47.73 -9.04
C THR A 7 3.17 -46.56 -8.05
N GLU A 8 4.18 -45.68 -8.15
CA GLU A 8 4.24 -44.46 -7.31
C GLU A 8 3.30 -43.36 -7.80
N ILE A 9 2.95 -43.39 -9.10
CA ILE A 9 2.08 -42.40 -9.74
C ILE A 9 0.61 -42.62 -9.34
N GLN A 10 0.15 -43.88 -9.32
CA GLN A 10 -1.25 -44.22 -9.01
C GLN A 10 -1.68 -43.97 -7.55
N LYS A 11 -0.76 -44.00 -6.59
CA LYS A 11 -1.10 -43.71 -5.18
C LYS A 11 -1.23 -42.20 -4.91
N GLY A 12 -0.64 -41.35 -5.75
CA GLY A 12 -0.51 -39.90 -5.52
C GLY A 12 -1.69 -39.08 -6.04
N GLU A 13 -2.43 -39.60 -7.01
CA GLU A 13 -3.60 -38.94 -7.60
C GLU A 13 -4.68 -38.61 -6.57
N PRO A 14 -5.11 -39.52 -5.67
CA PRO A 14 -6.12 -39.22 -4.65
C PRO A 14 -5.68 -38.11 -3.69
N PHE A 15 -4.38 -38.03 -3.40
CA PHE A 15 -3.84 -36.97 -2.55
C PHE A 15 -3.93 -35.60 -3.25
N PHE A 16 -3.48 -35.52 -4.50
CA PHE A 16 -3.49 -34.26 -5.26
C PHE A 16 -4.91 -33.79 -5.57
N GLU A 17 -5.86 -34.70 -5.81
CA GLU A 17 -7.28 -34.37 -5.95
C GLU A 17 -7.85 -33.75 -4.68
N LYS A 18 -7.58 -34.33 -3.50
CA LYS A 18 -8.03 -33.74 -2.23
C LYS A 18 -7.36 -32.40 -1.94
N VAL A 19 -6.08 -32.25 -2.26
CA VAL A 19 -5.39 -30.95 -2.15
C VAL A 19 -6.00 -29.93 -3.09
N LEU A 20 -6.36 -30.32 -4.31
CA LEU A 20 -7.03 -29.45 -5.27
C LEU A 20 -8.42 -29.03 -4.78
N ALA A 21 -9.21 -29.97 -4.24
CA ALA A 21 -10.51 -29.67 -3.65
C ALA A 21 -10.37 -28.68 -2.46
N GLY A 22 -9.42 -28.92 -1.55
CA GLY A 22 -9.14 -28.01 -0.44
C GLY A 22 -8.64 -26.64 -0.89
N PHE A 23 -7.81 -26.61 -1.94
CA PHE A 23 -7.35 -25.37 -2.58
C PHE A 23 -8.52 -24.58 -3.18
N SER A 24 -9.36 -25.24 -3.98
CA SER A 24 -10.54 -24.63 -4.60
C SER A 24 -11.50 -24.10 -3.56
N ALA A 25 -11.76 -24.86 -2.49
CA ALA A 25 -12.63 -24.41 -1.39
C ALA A 25 -12.06 -23.15 -0.71
N LYS A 26 -10.75 -23.15 -0.41
CA LYS A 26 -10.09 -22.07 0.33
C LYS A 26 -10.02 -20.76 -0.45
N PHE A 27 -9.88 -20.82 -1.77
CA PHE A 27 -9.79 -19.64 -2.64
C PHE A 27 -11.08 -19.39 -3.46
N SER A 28 -12.19 -20.04 -3.11
CA SER A 28 -13.48 -19.85 -3.80
C SER A 28 -14.09 -18.47 -3.58
N SER A 29 -13.86 -17.87 -2.42
CA SER A 29 -14.48 -16.61 -2.00
C SER A 29 -13.61 -15.85 -1.00
N LEU A 30 -13.84 -14.54 -0.90
CA LEU A 30 -13.20 -13.68 0.08
C LEU A 30 -13.56 -14.11 1.50
N SER A 31 -12.59 -14.16 2.39
CA SER A 31 -12.77 -14.56 3.79
C SER A 31 -11.81 -13.82 4.73
N PRO A 32 -12.01 -13.83 6.05
CA PRO A 32 -11.04 -13.27 6.99
C PRO A 32 -9.65 -13.86 6.78
N GLY A 33 -8.67 -13.03 6.42
CA GLY A 33 -7.31 -13.46 6.07
C GLY A 33 -7.07 -13.78 4.60
N ILE A 34 -8.11 -13.76 3.74
CA ILE A 34 -8.02 -13.88 2.28
C ILE A 34 -8.76 -12.69 1.66
N SER A 35 -8.02 -11.60 1.44
CA SER A 35 -8.50 -10.37 0.81
C SER A 35 -8.37 -10.39 -0.72
N ASN A 36 -7.68 -11.40 -1.26
CA ASN A 36 -7.43 -11.59 -2.68
C ASN A 36 -7.49 -13.09 -3.01
N THR A 37 -8.45 -13.50 -3.84
CA THR A 37 -8.60 -14.89 -4.31
C THR A 37 -8.09 -15.12 -5.73
N SER A 38 -7.66 -14.07 -6.44
CA SER A 38 -7.12 -14.17 -7.80
C SER A 38 -5.59 -14.12 -7.84
N CYS A 39 -4.93 -13.50 -6.86
CA CYS A 39 -3.48 -13.39 -6.79
C CYS A 39 -2.95 -13.51 -5.37
N ILE A 40 -1.80 -14.18 -5.22
CA ILE A 40 -1.19 -14.41 -3.92
C ILE A 40 0.34 -14.44 -4.00
N SER A 41 1.02 -13.96 -2.96
CA SER A 41 2.48 -14.10 -2.87
C SER A 41 2.91 -15.55 -2.68
N LYS A 42 4.05 -15.92 -3.25
CA LYS A 42 4.65 -17.27 -3.14
C LYS A 42 4.73 -17.77 -1.71
N SER A 43 5.12 -16.90 -0.78
CA SER A 43 5.29 -17.25 0.63
C SER A 43 3.97 -17.56 1.32
N LEU A 44 2.90 -16.81 1.03
CA LEU A 44 1.56 -17.07 1.56
C LEU A 44 0.93 -18.30 0.92
N LEU A 45 1.05 -18.45 -0.41
CA LEU A 45 0.53 -19.62 -1.11
C LEU A 45 1.12 -20.92 -0.57
N VAL A 46 2.44 -20.99 -0.42
CA VAL A 46 3.10 -22.18 0.14
C VAL A 46 2.62 -22.46 1.57
N LYS A 47 2.37 -21.43 2.39
CA LYS A 47 1.79 -21.61 3.74
C LYS A 47 0.38 -22.20 3.69
N HIS A 48 -0.48 -21.69 2.80
CA HIS A 48 -1.84 -22.22 2.65
C HIS A 48 -1.85 -23.66 2.13
N LEU A 49 -0.99 -23.99 1.14
CA LEU A 49 -0.86 -25.36 0.64
C LEU A 49 -0.37 -26.33 1.72
N ILE A 50 0.50 -25.87 2.61
CA ILE A 50 0.94 -26.64 3.78
C ILE A 50 -0.22 -26.88 4.75
N SER A 51 -1.02 -25.85 5.06
CA SER A 51 -2.18 -26.00 5.95
C SER A 51 -3.23 -26.93 5.35
N ILE A 52 -3.58 -26.77 4.06
CA ILE A 52 -4.50 -27.68 3.35
C ILE A 52 -3.99 -29.12 3.43
N ARG A 53 -2.71 -29.36 3.14
CA ARG A 53 -2.11 -30.71 3.27
C ARG A 53 -2.24 -31.25 4.69
N ASP A 54 -1.91 -30.45 5.69
CA ASP A 54 -1.89 -30.92 7.09
C ASP A 54 -3.31 -31.15 7.65
N GLU A 55 -4.32 -30.49 7.10
CA GLU A 55 -5.74 -30.74 7.37
C GLU A 55 -6.26 -32.02 6.69
N LEU A 56 -5.60 -32.48 5.62
CA LEU A 56 -5.93 -33.72 4.93
C LEU A 56 -5.24 -34.91 5.60
N GLU A 57 -5.97 -35.65 6.42
CA GLU A 57 -5.46 -36.91 6.98
C GLU A 57 -5.19 -37.93 5.86
N PHE A 58 -3.91 -38.25 5.66
CA PHE A 58 -3.46 -39.30 4.73
C PHE A 58 -2.50 -40.26 5.43
N PRO A 59 -3.03 -41.27 6.15
CA PRO A 59 -2.21 -42.28 6.79
C PRO A 59 -1.35 -43.03 5.76
N GLY A 60 -0.06 -43.20 6.05
CA GLY A 60 0.87 -43.97 5.22
C GLY A 60 1.51 -43.24 4.04
N TYR A 61 1.22 -41.94 3.84
CA TYR A 61 1.80 -41.16 2.75
C TYR A 61 3.07 -40.40 3.15
N ARG A 62 4.10 -40.40 2.29
CA ARG A 62 5.31 -39.60 2.50
C ARG A 62 4.94 -38.11 2.43
N ARG A 63 5.21 -37.36 3.49
CA ARG A 63 4.86 -35.93 3.61
C ARG A 63 5.42 -35.10 2.44
N ILE A 64 4.54 -34.64 1.56
CA ILE A 64 4.91 -33.82 0.38
C ILE A 64 5.12 -32.37 0.82
N SER A 65 6.20 -31.72 0.37
CA SER A 65 6.47 -30.32 0.72
C SER A 65 5.53 -29.35 -0.02
N GLY A 66 5.21 -28.20 0.58
CA GLY A 66 4.38 -27.18 -0.08
C GLY A 66 4.96 -26.69 -1.41
N LYS A 67 6.29 -26.68 -1.57
CA LYS A 67 6.96 -26.38 -2.85
C LYS A 67 6.66 -27.44 -3.93
N ARG A 68 6.62 -28.72 -3.57
CA ARG A 68 6.25 -29.80 -4.50
C ARG A 68 4.77 -29.71 -4.89
N ILE A 69 3.89 -29.36 -3.94
CA ILE A 69 2.48 -29.12 -4.22
C ILE A 69 2.32 -27.94 -5.20
N LEU A 70 2.97 -26.81 -4.93
CA LEU A 70 2.96 -25.65 -5.82
C LEU A 70 3.45 -26.00 -7.23
N LEU A 71 4.55 -26.74 -7.34
CA LEU A 71 5.07 -27.18 -8.64
C LEU A 71 4.06 -28.02 -9.41
N HIS A 72 3.29 -28.87 -8.72
CA HIS A 72 2.23 -29.66 -9.34
C HIS A 72 1.10 -28.74 -9.84
N LEU A 73 0.62 -27.79 -9.03
CA LEU A 73 -0.42 -26.83 -9.44
C LEU A 73 0.01 -25.98 -10.65
N VAL A 74 1.28 -25.58 -10.71
CA VAL A 74 1.85 -24.84 -11.85
C VAL A 74 1.90 -25.71 -13.11
N ARG A 75 2.34 -26.97 -13.00
CA ARG A 75 2.36 -27.92 -14.13
C ARG A 75 0.96 -28.20 -14.65
N SER A 76 -0.01 -28.27 -13.76
CA SER A 76 -1.43 -28.49 -14.07
C SER A 76 -2.16 -27.21 -14.49
N LYS A 77 -1.48 -26.06 -14.63
CA LYS A 77 -2.08 -24.77 -15.06
C LYS A 77 -3.23 -24.27 -14.19
N ILE A 78 -3.26 -24.69 -12.92
CA ILE A 78 -4.21 -24.19 -11.92
C ILE A 78 -3.70 -22.88 -11.31
N VAL A 79 -2.37 -22.69 -11.34
CA VAL A 79 -1.68 -21.54 -10.77
C VAL A 79 -0.61 -21.07 -11.77
N HIS A 80 -0.52 -19.75 -11.99
CA HIS A 80 0.39 -19.16 -12.98
C HIS A 80 1.36 -18.20 -12.29
N SER A 81 2.67 -18.34 -12.53
CA SER A 81 3.66 -17.42 -11.94
C SER A 81 3.60 -16.06 -12.62
N ILE A 82 3.68 -15.00 -11.81
CA ILE A 82 3.87 -13.63 -12.28
C ILE A 82 5.36 -13.30 -12.19
N THR A 83 5.95 -12.98 -13.34
CA THR A 83 7.35 -12.56 -13.43
C THR A 83 7.49 -11.14 -12.92
N THR A 84 8.34 -10.95 -11.93
CA THR A 84 8.73 -9.62 -11.40
C THR A 84 10.24 -9.52 -11.35
N LEU A 85 10.82 -8.33 -11.21
CA LEU A 85 12.26 -8.17 -11.03
C LEU A 85 12.62 -7.92 -9.57
N ASP A 86 13.74 -8.48 -9.13
CA ASP A 86 14.36 -8.12 -7.85
C ASP A 86 14.91 -6.69 -7.91
N PRO A 87 14.58 -5.82 -6.94
CA PRO A 87 14.95 -4.41 -7.01
C PRO A 87 16.45 -4.15 -6.86
N LYS A 88 17.26 -5.14 -6.45
CA LYS A 88 18.70 -5.00 -6.27
C LYS A 88 19.49 -5.65 -7.40
N SER A 89 19.12 -6.88 -7.78
CA SER A 89 19.85 -7.61 -8.82
C SER A 89 19.29 -7.39 -10.22
N GLY A 90 18.05 -6.88 -10.35
CA GLY A 90 17.35 -6.79 -11.63
C GLY A 90 16.95 -8.13 -12.21
N GLN A 91 17.19 -9.24 -11.50
CA GLN A 91 16.89 -10.59 -11.99
C GLN A 91 15.42 -10.92 -11.83
N ALA A 92 14.89 -11.70 -12.78
CA ALA A 92 13.54 -12.23 -12.73
C ALA A 92 13.32 -13.10 -11.48
N GLN A 93 12.15 -12.95 -10.86
CA GLN A 93 11.71 -13.72 -9.70
C GLN A 93 10.20 -14.01 -9.76
N ASP A 94 9.83 -15.24 -9.40
CA ASP A 94 8.45 -15.66 -9.21
C ASP A 94 7.99 -15.27 -7.80
N LYS A 95 7.55 -14.03 -7.63
CA LYS A 95 7.14 -13.51 -6.32
C LYS A 95 5.66 -13.75 -6.04
N PHE A 96 4.84 -13.77 -7.09
CA PHE A 96 3.40 -13.85 -7.03
C PHE A 96 2.89 -14.93 -7.97
N TYR A 97 1.67 -15.37 -7.71
CA TYR A 97 0.98 -16.35 -8.52
C TYR A 97 -0.48 -15.95 -8.70
N LEU A 98 -0.97 -16.02 -9.94
CA LEU A 98 -2.39 -15.97 -10.27
C LEU A 98 -3.04 -17.32 -10.01
N LEU A 99 -4.26 -17.29 -9.48
CA LEU A 99 -5.04 -18.45 -9.08
C LEU A 99 -6.19 -18.69 -10.06
N GLY A 100 -6.35 -19.94 -10.48
CA GLY A 100 -7.39 -20.39 -11.40
C GLY A 100 -6.90 -20.54 -12.84
N PHE A 101 -7.83 -20.94 -13.70
CA PHE A 101 -7.63 -21.13 -15.14
C PHE A 101 -7.73 -19.79 -15.88
N THR A 102 -6.88 -18.82 -15.55
CA THR A 102 -6.81 -17.57 -16.31
C THR A 102 -5.93 -17.75 -17.54
N SER A 103 -6.36 -17.24 -18.70
CA SER A 103 -5.53 -17.17 -19.90
C SER A 103 -4.28 -16.32 -19.61
N ASN A 104 -3.14 -16.72 -20.17
CA ASN A 104 -1.78 -16.29 -19.79
C ASN A 104 -1.44 -14.79 -20.04
N GLU A 105 -2.39 -13.89 -20.31
CA GLU A 105 -2.08 -12.62 -21.00
C GLU A 105 -2.85 -11.36 -20.53
N SER A 106 -3.40 -11.32 -19.31
CA SER A 106 -3.88 -10.04 -18.76
C SER A 106 -2.86 -9.45 -17.79
N MET A 107 -2.44 -8.20 -18.04
CA MET A 107 -1.70 -7.40 -17.06
C MET A 107 -2.42 -7.44 -15.71
N VAL A 108 -1.65 -7.63 -14.63
CA VAL A 108 -2.20 -7.75 -13.28
C VAL A 108 -2.30 -6.36 -12.66
N ASP A 109 -3.47 -6.04 -12.10
CA ASP A 109 -3.71 -4.72 -11.52
C ASP A 109 -2.71 -4.42 -10.37
N PRO A 110 -2.13 -3.22 -10.29
CA PRO A 110 -1.18 -2.87 -9.23
C PRO A 110 -1.74 -3.05 -7.80
N ILE A 111 -3.02 -2.78 -7.56
CA ILE A 111 -3.67 -2.98 -6.26
C ILE A 111 -3.72 -4.47 -5.93
N GLU A 112 -3.97 -5.32 -6.93
CA GLU A 112 -3.99 -6.77 -6.77
C GLU A 112 -2.63 -7.30 -6.27
N LEU A 113 -1.53 -6.87 -6.89
CA LEU A 113 -0.17 -7.22 -6.50
C LEU A 113 0.21 -6.69 -5.11
N LEU A 114 -0.18 -5.45 -4.79
CA LEU A 114 0.07 -4.84 -3.49
C LEU A 114 -0.66 -5.58 -2.36
N GLN A 115 -1.90 -6.01 -2.59
CA GLN A 115 -2.66 -6.80 -1.62
C GLN A 115 -2.13 -8.23 -1.49
N ALA A 116 -1.67 -8.85 -2.58
CA ALA A 116 -0.98 -10.14 -2.52
C ALA A 116 0.34 -10.06 -1.70
N LEU A 117 1.01 -8.90 -1.71
CA LEU A 117 2.23 -8.63 -0.95
C LEU A 117 1.94 -8.30 0.53
N VAL A 118 0.93 -7.48 0.79
CA VAL A 118 0.54 -7.03 2.14
C VAL A 118 -0.99 -7.06 2.27
N PRO A 119 -1.59 -8.22 2.65
CA PRO A 119 -3.04 -8.38 2.66
C PRO A 119 -3.81 -7.40 3.55
N GLU A 120 -3.21 -6.97 4.66
CA GLU A 120 -3.79 -5.98 5.59
C GLU A 120 -3.32 -4.54 5.31
N GLY A 121 -2.57 -4.36 4.22
CA GLY A 121 -1.95 -3.10 3.85
C GLY A 121 -2.96 -2.10 3.29
N VAL A 122 -2.65 -0.81 3.44
CA VAL A 122 -3.48 0.29 2.97
C VAL A 122 -2.89 0.87 1.69
N ILE A 123 -3.63 0.80 0.59
CA ILE A 123 -3.29 1.48 -0.67
C ILE A 123 -3.30 2.99 -0.42
N CYS A 124 -2.26 3.69 -0.87
CA CYS A 124 -2.05 5.11 -0.59
C CYS A 124 -1.19 5.79 -1.67
N TYR A 125 -0.98 7.10 -1.51
CA TYR A 125 -0.13 7.92 -2.38
C TYR A 125 -0.52 7.82 -3.87
N PHE A 126 0.45 7.71 -4.79
CA PHE A 126 0.20 7.72 -6.23
C PHE A 126 -0.81 6.64 -6.67
N THR A 127 -0.75 5.43 -6.09
CA THR A 127 -1.75 4.37 -6.36
C THR A 127 -3.17 4.78 -5.98
N ALA A 128 -3.34 5.50 -4.86
CA ALA A 128 -4.66 5.98 -4.47
C ALA A 128 -5.12 7.17 -5.34
N LEU A 129 -4.21 8.04 -5.77
CA LEU A 129 -4.51 9.12 -6.70
C LEU A 129 -5.03 8.60 -8.04
N GLU A 130 -4.37 7.58 -8.59
CA GLU A 130 -4.81 6.85 -9.78
C GLU A 130 -6.20 6.25 -9.59
N PHE A 131 -6.40 5.48 -8.51
CA PHE A 131 -7.69 4.84 -8.20
C PHE A 131 -8.86 5.84 -8.12
N TYR A 132 -8.63 7.04 -7.59
CA TYR A 132 -9.66 8.09 -7.50
C TYR A 132 -9.81 8.94 -8.76
N GLY A 133 -9.00 8.72 -9.79
CA GLY A 133 -8.95 9.56 -10.99
C GLY A 133 -8.65 11.01 -10.62
N LEU A 134 -7.64 11.22 -9.76
CA LEU A 134 -7.20 12.54 -9.33
C LEU A 134 -6.05 13.07 -10.18
N THR A 135 -5.40 12.24 -10.98
CA THR A 135 -4.32 12.64 -11.88
C THR A 135 -4.45 11.91 -13.21
N THR A 136 -4.05 12.58 -14.27
CA THR A 136 -3.90 12.01 -15.62
C THR A 136 -2.51 11.43 -15.85
N GLN A 137 -1.58 11.66 -14.92
CA GLN A 137 -0.22 11.15 -15.01
C GLN A 137 -0.20 9.65 -14.70
N ILE A 138 0.51 8.91 -15.55
CA ILE A 138 0.71 7.48 -15.36
C ILE A 138 1.59 7.26 -14.13
N PRO A 139 1.20 6.41 -13.16
CA PRO A 139 2.00 6.18 -11.96
C PRO A 139 3.38 5.61 -12.26
N GLY A 140 4.41 6.36 -11.91
CA GLY A 140 5.81 5.88 -11.98
C GLY A 140 6.20 4.95 -10.83
N HIS A 141 5.30 4.71 -9.86
CA HIS A 141 5.48 3.80 -8.73
C HIS A 141 4.16 3.52 -8.03
N HIS A 142 4.08 2.39 -7.32
CA HIS A 142 2.91 2.04 -6.50
C HIS A 142 3.26 1.76 -5.04
N HIS A 143 2.32 2.04 -4.14
CA HIS A 143 2.54 2.03 -2.70
C HIS A 143 1.46 1.29 -1.92
N VAL A 144 1.92 0.50 -0.94
CA VAL A 144 1.08 0.01 0.16
C VAL A 144 1.71 0.36 1.51
N ALA A 145 0.90 0.91 2.41
CA ALA A 145 1.31 1.24 3.77
C ALA A 145 1.01 0.08 4.72
N LYS A 146 2.01 -0.28 5.53
CA LYS A 146 1.83 -1.02 6.77
C LYS A 146 1.60 -0.04 7.90
N LEU A 147 0.45 -0.16 8.56
CA LEU A 147 0.16 0.63 9.74
C LEU A 147 0.98 0.12 10.91
N ILE A 148 1.62 1.06 11.61
CA ILE A 148 2.32 0.80 12.86
C ILE A 148 1.67 1.64 13.94
N LYS A 149 1.49 1.05 15.13
CA LYS A 149 1.11 1.81 16.31
C LYS A 149 2.17 2.87 16.54
N SER A 150 1.76 4.14 16.63
CA SER A 150 2.68 5.19 17.04
C SER A 150 3.24 4.79 18.40
N PRO A 151 4.56 4.87 18.65
CA PRO A 151 5.05 4.82 20.00
C PRO A 151 4.39 5.99 20.74
N LEU A 152 3.42 5.67 21.60
CA LEU A 152 2.89 6.61 22.58
C LEU A 152 4.12 7.17 23.30
N THR A 153 4.28 8.50 23.26
CA THR A 153 5.11 9.32 24.16
C THR A 153 5.90 8.49 25.16
N ALA A 154 7.06 7.98 24.72
CA ALA A 154 8.09 7.58 25.66
C ALA A 154 8.58 8.90 26.26
N VAL A 155 7.99 9.28 27.40
CA VAL A 155 8.56 10.25 28.31
C VAL A 155 10.03 9.89 28.42
N SER A 156 10.88 10.81 28.00
CA SER A 156 12.32 10.77 28.10
C SER A 156 12.71 10.57 29.56
N LYS A 157 12.81 9.30 30.00
CA LYS A 157 13.67 8.94 31.12
C LYS A 157 15.04 8.69 30.52
N GLY A 158 16.00 9.51 30.96
CA GLY A 158 17.39 9.44 30.55
C GLY A 158 17.92 8.01 30.58
N GLY A 159 18.64 7.65 29.54
CA GLY A 159 19.20 6.31 29.37
C GLY A 159 20.04 6.27 28.12
N ASP A 160 21.33 6.51 28.31
CA ASP A 160 22.49 6.25 27.46
C ASP A 160 22.29 6.08 25.95
N SER A 161 22.96 6.96 25.23
CA SER A 161 23.24 6.87 23.79
C SER A 161 23.83 5.52 23.42
N LYS A 162 22.99 4.56 23.05
CA LYS A 162 23.41 3.39 22.29
C LYS A 162 23.93 3.89 20.94
N LYS A 163 25.25 3.84 20.77
CA LYS A 163 25.94 4.01 19.49
C LYS A 163 25.31 3.08 18.47
N TYR A 164 24.53 3.66 17.55
CA TYR A 164 24.01 2.94 16.39
C TYR A 164 25.17 2.62 15.45
N THR A 165 25.72 1.42 15.54
CA THR A 165 26.56 0.81 14.51
C THR A 165 25.69 0.26 13.39
N GLY A 166 24.91 1.13 12.76
CA GLY A 166 24.09 0.78 11.60
C GLY A 166 24.74 1.30 10.33
N LYS A 167 25.10 0.40 9.39
CA LYS A 167 25.48 0.76 8.02
C LYS A 167 24.53 1.85 7.50
N ASN A 168 25.07 2.98 7.04
CA ASN A 168 24.34 4.07 6.39
C ASN A 168 23.51 3.52 5.23
N ARG A 169 22.29 3.03 5.50
CA ARG A 169 21.31 2.79 4.44
C ARG A 169 20.89 4.17 3.98
N LEU A 170 21.22 4.53 2.73
CA LEU A 170 20.62 5.71 2.11
C LEU A 170 19.10 5.61 2.29
N PHE A 171 18.54 6.66 2.88
CA PHE A 171 17.12 6.78 3.08
C PHE A 171 16.45 7.00 1.72
N ASP A 172 15.66 6.04 1.26
CA ASP A 172 14.81 6.21 0.09
C ASP A 172 13.50 6.90 0.52
N PRO A 173 13.21 8.13 0.05
CA PRO A 173 12.01 8.86 0.44
C PRO A 173 10.71 8.17 0.00
N LEU A 174 10.75 7.25 -0.98
CA LEU A 174 9.61 6.45 -1.43
C LEU A 174 9.38 5.20 -0.56
N GLY A 175 10.34 4.86 0.30
CA GLY A 175 10.25 3.74 1.22
C GLY A 175 10.98 2.49 0.74
N ASN A 176 10.47 1.30 1.08
CA ASN A 176 11.17 0.05 0.83
C ASN A 176 10.69 -0.59 -0.47
N LYS A 177 11.43 -0.38 -1.56
CA LYS A 177 11.20 -1.04 -2.86
C LYS A 177 11.24 -2.55 -2.71
N LYS A 178 10.19 -3.26 -3.15
CA LYS A 178 10.04 -4.71 -2.98
C LYS A 178 10.19 -5.51 -4.26
N PHE A 179 9.75 -4.97 -5.39
CA PHE A 179 9.84 -5.60 -6.70
C PHE A 179 9.57 -4.54 -7.77
N ILE A 180 9.85 -4.90 -9.01
CA ILE A 180 9.47 -4.14 -10.21
C ILE A 180 8.58 -5.07 -11.05
N TYR A 181 7.49 -4.53 -11.59
CA TYR A 181 6.57 -5.23 -12.49
C TYR A 181 6.22 -4.26 -13.62
N GLU A 182 6.37 -4.69 -14.88
CA GLU A 182 6.18 -3.84 -16.06
C GLU A 182 6.96 -2.52 -15.97
N ASP A 183 8.23 -2.61 -15.56
CA ASP A 183 9.15 -1.48 -15.34
C ASP A 183 8.73 -0.47 -14.25
N ILE A 184 7.61 -0.72 -13.56
CA ILE A 184 7.11 0.12 -12.47
C ILE A 184 7.52 -0.47 -11.11
N PRO A 185 8.20 0.30 -10.23
CA PRO A 185 8.59 -0.14 -8.90
C PRO A 185 7.44 -0.10 -7.88
N PHE A 186 7.40 -1.13 -7.03
CA PHE A 186 6.40 -1.29 -5.97
C PHE A 186 7.04 -1.16 -4.59
N TYR A 187 6.44 -0.33 -3.73
CA TYR A 187 6.99 0.07 -2.44
C TYR A 187 6.11 -0.32 -1.26
N ILE A 188 6.76 -0.69 -0.16
CA ILE A 188 6.12 -0.74 1.17
C ILE A 188 6.61 0.45 1.99
N THR A 189 5.67 1.15 2.61
CA THR A 189 5.95 2.18 3.63
C THR A 189 5.43 1.72 4.99
N ALA A 190 6.04 2.24 6.06
CA ALA A 190 5.50 2.12 7.42
C ALA A 190 4.88 3.47 7.80
N ARG A 191 3.61 3.48 8.22
CA ARG A 191 2.89 4.70 8.58
C ARG A 191 2.28 4.59 9.97
N ALA A 192 2.47 5.64 10.77
CA ALA A 192 1.82 5.73 12.06
C ALA A 192 0.29 5.81 11.88
N GLU A 193 -0.46 4.99 12.63
CA GLU A 193 -1.93 4.90 12.52
C GLU A 193 -2.63 6.25 12.69
N ASN A 194 -2.14 7.10 13.59
CA ASN A 194 -2.68 8.44 13.84
C ASN A 194 -2.50 9.42 12.67
N LEU A 195 -1.58 9.14 11.73
CA LEU A 195 -1.36 9.95 10.53
C LEU A 195 -2.16 9.45 9.32
N VAL A 196 -2.98 8.40 9.48
CA VAL A 196 -3.83 7.83 8.43
C VAL A 196 -5.24 7.51 8.95
N PRO A 197 -5.96 8.47 9.56
CA PRO A 197 -7.31 8.22 10.07
C PRO A 197 -8.33 7.89 8.97
N GLY A 198 -8.17 8.46 7.77
CA GLY A 198 -9.11 8.24 6.67
C GLY A 198 -8.78 6.96 5.90
N ILE A 199 -9.30 5.81 6.35
CA ILE A 199 -9.18 4.52 5.65
C ILE A 199 -10.57 3.97 5.39
N LYS A 200 -10.78 3.42 4.19
CA LYS A 200 -12.00 2.68 3.86
C LYS A 200 -11.68 1.40 3.11
N VAL A 201 -12.67 0.53 3.04
CA VAL A 201 -12.62 -0.71 2.28
C VAL A 201 -13.25 -0.50 0.91
N ARG A 202 -12.66 -1.10 -0.12
CA ARG A 202 -13.13 -1.12 -1.50
C ARG A 202 -12.97 -2.52 -2.09
N PHE A 203 -13.66 -2.74 -3.20
CA PHE A 203 -13.54 -3.92 -4.03
C PHE A 203 -13.03 -3.48 -5.39
N LEU A 204 -12.02 -4.19 -5.91
CA LEU A 204 -11.58 -3.98 -7.29
C LEU A 204 -12.50 -4.78 -8.22
N ASN A 205 -12.85 -5.99 -7.79
CA ASN A 205 -13.83 -6.88 -8.36
C ASN A 205 -14.30 -7.87 -7.27
N GLU A 206 -15.09 -8.89 -7.62
CA GLU A 206 -15.61 -9.90 -6.69
C GLU A 206 -14.52 -10.72 -5.97
N LYS A 207 -13.30 -10.76 -6.53
CA LYS A 207 -12.17 -11.56 -6.03
C LYS A 207 -11.19 -10.77 -5.18
N ILE A 208 -11.30 -9.44 -5.13
CA ILE A 208 -10.30 -8.58 -4.51
C ILE A 208 -10.98 -7.50 -3.67
N LYS A 209 -10.76 -7.57 -2.35
CA LYS A 209 -11.14 -6.58 -1.35
C LYS A 209 -9.88 -5.94 -0.80
N PHE A 210 -9.85 -4.62 -0.69
CA PHE A 210 -8.65 -3.91 -0.24
C PHE A 210 -8.98 -2.70 0.63
N ARG A 211 -7.99 -2.29 1.42
CA ARG A 211 -8.02 -1.06 2.21
C ARG A 211 -7.32 0.05 1.44
N ILE A 212 -7.89 1.24 1.42
CA ILE A 212 -7.34 2.41 0.73
C ILE A 212 -7.61 3.67 1.56
N THR A 213 -6.70 4.64 1.48
CA THR A 213 -6.93 5.98 2.04
C THR A 213 -8.18 6.61 1.44
N THR A 214 -8.97 7.36 2.21
CA THR A 214 -10.10 8.15 1.66
C THR A 214 -9.59 9.21 0.67
N LEU A 215 -10.48 9.85 -0.09
CA LEU A 215 -10.08 10.91 -1.02
C LEU A 215 -9.39 12.04 -0.27
N GLU A 216 -9.97 12.47 0.86
CA GLU A 216 -9.46 13.53 1.72
C GLU A 216 -8.12 13.17 2.36
N GLN A 217 -7.99 11.94 2.89
CA GLN A 217 -6.70 11.44 3.39
C GLN A 217 -5.65 11.38 2.28
N THR A 218 -6.03 11.00 1.06
CA THR A 218 -5.10 10.94 -0.09
C THR A 218 -4.62 12.34 -0.47
N LEU A 219 -5.49 13.35 -0.45
CA LEU A 219 -5.09 14.75 -0.64
C LEU A 219 -4.15 15.23 0.47
N ILE A 220 -4.45 14.91 1.73
CA ILE A 220 -3.55 15.23 2.85
C ILE A 220 -2.19 14.54 2.67
N ASP A 221 -2.17 13.30 2.17
CA ASP A 221 -0.94 12.56 1.92
C ASP A 221 -0.06 13.24 0.86
N THR A 222 -0.64 13.90 -0.15
CA THR A 222 0.12 14.70 -1.13
C THR A 222 0.92 15.83 -0.49
N LEU A 223 0.43 16.42 0.60
CA LEU A 223 1.09 17.52 1.32
C LEU A 223 2.05 17.02 2.41
N HIS A 224 1.92 15.76 2.81
CA HIS A 224 2.81 15.12 3.77
C HIS A 224 4.00 14.43 3.10
N LYS A 225 3.76 13.74 1.98
CA LYS A 225 4.74 12.93 1.23
C LYS A 225 4.60 13.15 -0.29
N PRO A 226 4.87 14.37 -0.79
CA PRO A 226 4.66 14.71 -2.21
C PRO A 226 5.42 13.81 -3.18
N LEU A 227 6.66 13.40 -2.87
CA LEU A 227 7.44 12.49 -3.73
C LEU A 227 6.78 11.11 -3.89
N SER A 228 6.22 10.56 -2.81
CA SER A 228 5.45 9.29 -2.90
C SER A 228 4.18 9.43 -3.74
N CYS A 229 3.66 10.65 -3.87
CA CYS A 229 2.50 10.97 -4.68
C CYS A 229 2.84 11.35 -6.14
N GLY A 230 4.11 11.30 -6.55
CA GLY A 230 4.52 11.63 -7.92
C GLY A 230 5.10 13.03 -8.10
N GLY A 231 5.27 13.80 -7.02
CA GLY A 231 5.90 15.12 -7.04
C GLY A 231 4.90 16.27 -7.21
N SER A 232 5.43 17.51 -7.28
CA SER A 232 4.64 18.74 -7.18
C SER A 232 3.56 18.86 -8.26
N SER A 233 3.86 18.51 -9.51
CA SER A 233 2.89 18.55 -10.62
C SER A 233 1.65 17.69 -10.33
N VAL A 234 1.87 16.43 -9.92
CA VAL A 234 0.79 15.51 -9.54
C VAL A 234 0.01 16.03 -8.34
N VAL A 235 0.70 16.63 -7.35
CA VAL A 235 0.03 17.21 -6.19
C VAL A 235 -0.95 18.31 -6.62
N PHE A 236 -0.51 19.33 -7.35
CA PHE A 236 -1.39 20.43 -7.74
C PHE A 236 -2.55 19.96 -8.62
N GLU A 237 -2.28 19.05 -9.57
CA GLU A 237 -3.32 18.44 -10.40
C GLU A 237 -4.38 17.68 -9.57
N ALA A 238 -3.93 16.90 -8.59
CA ALA A 238 -4.82 16.14 -7.70
C ALA A 238 -5.79 17.03 -6.93
N TRP A 239 -5.31 18.16 -6.41
CA TRP A 239 -6.15 19.13 -5.70
C TRP A 239 -7.15 19.81 -6.63
N GLN A 240 -6.74 20.16 -7.85
CA GLN A 240 -7.64 20.74 -8.84
C GLN A 240 -8.75 19.77 -9.23
N ASN A 241 -8.42 18.51 -9.52
CA ASN A 241 -9.37 17.47 -9.90
C ASN A 241 -10.30 17.02 -8.76
N ALA A 242 -9.86 17.20 -7.51
CA ALA A 242 -10.66 16.88 -6.34
C ALA A 242 -11.64 17.98 -5.93
N LYS A 243 -11.51 19.22 -6.44
CA LYS A 243 -12.24 20.40 -5.96
C LYS A 243 -13.75 20.18 -5.77
N VAL A 244 -14.40 19.47 -6.71
CA VAL A 244 -15.85 19.20 -6.68
C VAL A 244 -16.23 17.91 -5.94
N LYS A 245 -15.24 17.10 -5.55
CA LYS A 245 -15.40 15.79 -4.91
C LYS A 245 -15.15 15.83 -3.40
N ILE A 246 -14.50 16.88 -2.89
CA ILE A 246 -14.13 17.05 -1.48
C ILE A 246 -15.38 17.10 -0.60
N LYS A 247 -15.35 16.37 0.52
CA LYS A 247 -16.36 16.46 1.58
C LYS A 247 -15.78 17.15 2.81
N ASN A 248 -16.35 18.30 3.19
CA ASN A 248 -15.83 19.13 4.30
C ASN A 248 -15.71 18.32 5.61
N ASP A 249 -16.73 17.56 5.98
CA ASP A 249 -16.76 16.81 7.25
C ASP A 249 -15.69 15.71 7.28
N ALA A 250 -15.50 14.98 6.19
CA ALA A 250 -14.46 13.96 6.07
C ALA A 250 -13.05 14.56 6.12
N PHE A 251 -12.89 15.75 5.53
CA PHE A 251 -11.63 16.49 5.57
C PHE A 251 -11.32 16.96 7.00
N LEU A 252 -12.30 17.56 7.67
CA LEU A 252 -12.22 18.01 9.06
C LEU A 252 -11.87 16.86 10.00
N GLU A 253 -12.57 15.73 9.89
CA GLU A 253 -12.31 14.54 10.70
C GLU A 253 -10.86 14.06 10.56
N CYS A 254 -10.34 14.03 9.32
CA CYS A 254 -8.95 13.67 9.08
C CYS A 254 -7.98 14.65 9.75
N LEU A 255 -8.18 15.96 9.57
CA LEU A 255 -7.31 17.00 10.14
C LEU A 255 -7.30 16.99 11.67
N GLN A 256 -8.47 16.86 12.30
CA GLN A 256 -8.60 16.81 13.76
C GLN A 256 -7.91 15.59 14.34
N LYS A 257 -8.04 14.41 13.72
CA LYS A 257 -7.38 13.19 14.19
C LYS A 257 -5.87 13.20 13.99
N ILE A 258 -5.37 13.79 12.90
CA ILE A 258 -3.93 13.97 12.66
C ILE A 258 -3.37 15.01 13.66
N ASN A 259 -4.13 16.06 13.95
CA ASN A 259 -3.80 17.13 14.88
C ASN A 259 -2.41 17.75 14.62
N SER A 260 -2.16 18.17 13.37
CA SER A 260 -0.89 18.75 12.95
C SER A 260 -1.08 20.15 12.37
N ILE A 261 -0.70 21.18 13.13
CA ILE A 261 -0.76 22.59 12.69
C ILE A 261 -0.05 22.80 11.34
N PRO A 262 1.20 22.31 11.11
CA PRO A 262 1.84 22.43 9.80
C PRO A 262 1.02 21.83 8.66
N LEU A 263 0.47 20.62 8.85
CA LEU A 263 -0.28 19.95 7.79
C LEU A 263 -1.63 20.63 7.53
N SER A 264 -2.33 21.05 8.58
CA SER A 264 -3.56 21.84 8.47
C SER A 264 -3.31 23.18 7.79
N SER A 265 -2.16 23.82 8.02
CA SER A 265 -1.76 25.07 7.35
C SER A 265 -1.54 24.87 5.85
N ARG A 266 -0.86 23.78 5.46
CA ARG A 266 -0.70 23.40 4.04
C ARG A 266 -2.04 23.15 3.37
N VAL A 267 -2.94 22.46 4.04
CA VAL A 267 -4.30 22.20 3.55
C VAL A 267 -5.07 23.49 3.35
N GLY A 268 -5.05 24.38 4.36
CA GLY A 268 -5.72 25.68 4.28
C GLY A 268 -5.22 26.50 3.09
N TYR A 269 -3.89 26.54 2.90
CA TYR A 269 -3.30 27.18 1.73
C TYR A 269 -3.77 26.55 0.41
N MET A 270 -3.75 25.21 0.30
CA MET A 270 -4.22 24.53 -0.92
C MET A 270 -5.68 24.84 -1.24
N LEU A 271 -6.57 24.79 -0.25
CA LEU A 271 -7.99 25.12 -0.45
C LEU A 271 -8.17 26.59 -0.89
N HIS A 272 -7.37 27.50 -0.33
CA HIS A 272 -7.37 28.92 -0.69
C HIS A 272 -6.97 29.11 -2.16
N ILE A 273 -5.81 28.59 -2.59
CA ILE A 273 -5.34 28.79 -3.98
C ILE A 273 -6.21 28.09 -5.03
N MET A 274 -6.92 27.03 -4.64
CA MET A 274 -7.88 26.34 -5.51
C MET A 274 -9.22 27.08 -5.59
N ASN A 275 -9.39 28.22 -4.90
CA ASN A 275 -10.66 28.93 -4.77
C ASN A 275 -11.79 28.00 -4.32
N TYR A 276 -11.52 27.13 -3.34
CA TYR A 276 -12.51 26.24 -2.75
C TYR A 276 -13.30 26.97 -1.67
N THR A 277 -14.63 26.90 -1.72
CA THR A 277 -15.49 27.51 -0.70
C THR A 277 -15.56 26.61 0.52
N ILE A 278 -14.75 26.93 1.54
CA ILE A 278 -14.76 26.28 2.84
C ILE A 278 -16.06 26.66 3.57
N LYS A 279 -16.75 25.68 4.15
CA LYS A 279 -18.05 25.87 4.83
C LYS A 279 -18.08 25.11 6.15
N GLY A 280 -18.94 25.58 7.05
CA GLY A 280 -19.21 24.94 8.34
C GLY A 280 -17.98 24.80 9.22
N ASP A 281 -17.97 23.77 10.06
CA ASP A 281 -16.95 23.50 11.08
C ASP A 281 -15.52 23.41 10.53
N LEU A 282 -15.34 23.05 9.25
CA LEU A 282 -14.03 23.06 8.62
C LEU A 282 -13.44 24.48 8.52
N SER A 283 -14.28 25.48 8.24
CA SER A 283 -13.88 26.88 8.22
C SER A 283 -13.41 27.32 9.59
N ASP A 284 -14.19 27.01 10.64
CA ASP A 284 -13.87 27.39 12.02
C ASP A 284 -12.58 26.73 12.50
N TYR A 285 -12.41 25.44 12.19
CA TYR A 285 -11.18 24.71 12.48
C TYR A 285 -9.97 25.35 11.80
N LEU A 286 -10.04 25.62 10.50
CA LEU A 286 -8.90 26.18 9.77
C LEU A 286 -8.61 27.63 10.18
N ASN A 287 -9.62 28.42 10.54
CA ASN A 287 -9.44 29.75 11.14
C ASN A 287 -8.74 29.65 12.50
N SER A 288 -9.10 28.67 13.34
CA SER A 288 -8.43 28.44 14.62
C SER A 288 -6.95 28.08 14.44
N VAL A 289 -6.64 27.23 13.45
CA VAL A 289 -5.27 26.88 13.07
C VAL A 289 -4.52 28.13 12.63
N LYS A 290 -5.08 28.91 11.71
CA LYS A 290 -4.49 30.15 11.18
C LYS A 290 -4.14 31.15 12.30
N ASN A 291 -5.00 31.28 13.31
CA ASN A 291 -4.79 32.18 14.45
C ASN A 291 -3.79 31.63 15.47
N SER A 292 -3.55 30.32 15.50
CA SER A 292 -2.59 29.69 16.42
C SER A 292 -1.12 29.78 15.99
N ILE A 293 -0.86 30.19 14.74
CA ILE A 293 0.49 30.22 14.18
C ILE A 293 1.25 31.45 14.67
N ASN A 294 2.41 31.23 15.29
CA ASN A 294 3.37 32.30 15.57
C ASN A 294 4.10 32.70 14.27
N LYS A 295 3.98 33.97 13.87
CA LYS A 295 4.54 34.52 12.62
C LYS A 295 5.81 35.35 12.82
N ASP A 296 6.30 35.46 14.05
CA ASP A 296 7.43 36.33 14.41
C ASP A 296 8.78 35.81 13.88
N LYS A 297 8.83 34.55 13.44
CA LYS A 297 10.03 33.84 12.99
C LYS A 297 9.85 33.20 11.61
N PRO A 298 10.02 33.96 10.51
CA PRO A 298 9.84 33.49 9.13
C PRO A 298 10.66 32.24 8.76
N GLU A 299 11.80 32.03 9.42
CA GLU A 299 12.66 30.86 9.27
C GLU A 299 11.99 29.55 9.73
N LEU A 300 10.93 29.63 10.54
CA LEU A 300 10.13 28.48 10.98
C LEU A 300 8.94 28.17 10.05
N ALA A 301 8.67 29.00 9.04
CA ALA A 301 7.62 28.75 8.06
C ALA A 301 7.84 27.40 7.37
N THR A 302 6.83 26.54 7.40
CA THR A 302 6.95 25.19 6.85
C THR A 302 6.78 25.19 5.34
N SER A 303 7.58 24.42 4.61
CA SER A 303 7.36 24.27 3.16
C SER A 303 5.99 23.66 2.87
N LEU A 304 5.30 24.18 1.86
CA LEU A 304 4.03 23.64 1.36
C LEU A 304 4.19 22.16 0.99
N LEU A 305 5.25 21.85 0.23
CA LEU A 305 5.60 20.48 -0.17
C LEU A 305 6.98 20.13 0.40
N PRO A 306 7.08 19.28 1.44
CA PRO A 306 8.35 18.85 2.00
C PRO A 306 9.28 18.26 0.93
N GLY A 307 10.55 18.69 0.93
CA GLY A 307 11.56 18.26 -0.04
C GLY A 307 11.62 19.13 -1.31
N PHE A 308 10.77 20.15 -1.42
CA PHE A 308 10.82 21.16 -2.47
C PHE A 308 11.32 22.49 -1.90
N ASP A 309 12.19 23.15 -2.67
CA ASP A 309 12.78 24.42 -2.28
C ASP A 309 11.86 25.57 -2.67
N TYR A 310 11.13 26.06 -1.66
CA TYR A 310 10.16 27.13 -1.77
C TYR A 310 10.61 28.27 -0.87
N HIS A 311 10.58 29.49 -1.38
CA HIS A 311 11.18 30.64 -0.70
C HIS A 311 10.17 31.72 -0.33
N GLN A 312 9.07 31.85 -1.09
CA GLN A 312 8.06 32.85 -0.80
C GLN A 312 7.22 32.41 0.39
N ILE A 313 6.94 33.32 1.34
CA ILE A 313 6.10 33.00 2.49
C ILE A 313 4.71 33.57 2.26
N ASN A 314 3.72 32.68 2.21
CA ASN A 314 2.33 33.10 2.32
C ASN A 314 2.06 33.54 3.76
N GLN A 315 1.80 34.83 3.97
CA GLN A 315 1.61 35.41 5.30
C GLN A 315 0.33 34.95 5.98
N GLU A 316 -0.68 34.52 5.21
CA GLU A 316 -1.95 34.08 5.75
C GLU A 316 -1.80 32.75 6.51
N TRP A 317 -1.26 31.74 5.83
CA TRP A 317 -1.11 30.36 6.29
C TRP A 317 0.30 30.02 6.80
N PHE A 318 1.24 30.97 6.71
CA PHE A 318 2.63 30.83 7.15
C PHE A 318 3.35 29.58 6.58
N VAL A 319 3.10 29.33 5.29
CA VAL A 319 3.73 28.26 4.52
C VAL A 319 4.64 28.84 3.46
N ARG A 320 5.77 28.17 3.18
CA ARG A 320 6.61 28.50 2.04
C ARG A 320 6.02 27.92 0.77
N VAL A 321 5.90 28.74 -0.26
CA VAL A 321 5.22 28.46 -1.52
C VAL A 321 6.17 28.72 -2.70
N PRO A 322 5.89 28.15 -3.90
CA PRO A 322 6.69 28.35 -5.10
C PRO A 322 7.04 29.82 -5.37
#